data_AF-A0A1J5DJB7-F1
#
_entry.id   AF-A0A1J5DJB7-F1
#
_cell.length_a   1.000
_cell.length_b   1.000
_cell.length_c   1.000
_cell.angle_alpha   90.00
_cell.angle_beta   90.00
_cell.angle_gamma   90.00
#
_symmetry.space_group_name_H-M   'P 1'
#
loop_
_entity.id
_entity.type
_entity.pdbx_description
1 polymer ?
#
loop_
_entity_poly.entity_id
_entity_poly.type
_entity_poly.pdbx_seq_one_letter_code
_entity_poly.pdbx_strand_id
1 'polypeptide(L)'
;MTPKRYETAILFDPELPEDTRKEFLGKLSGIVAGYKGEVLKIDDWGNRKLAYPIRKRSNAFYTFLLYTGSRGVVEEVERNIKISEGILRHLTTLHTAEWKPKVEAAVSLEGDAPAEPGTPAPETPAPEAPAPEAPAPETPKTPAPPAEA
;
A
#
# COMPACT_ATOMS: atom_id res chain seq x y z
N MET A 1 0.31 -29.23 13.88
CA MET A 1 1.37 -28.33 14.36
C MET A 1 0.79 -26.92 14.34
N THR A 2 0.59 -26.30 15.51
CA THR A 2 -0.03 -24.97 15.58
C THR A 2 0.91 -23.91 14.98
N PRO A 3 0.44 -23.04 14.07
CA PRO A 3 1.27 -21.99 13.49
C PRO A 3 1.75 -21.06 14.59
N LYS A 4 3.07 -20.95 14.74
CA LYS A 4 3.69 -20.05 15.70
C LYS A 4 3.77 -18.66 15.08
N ARG A 5 3.58 -17.66 15.93
CA ARG A 5 3.70 -16.25 15.56
C ARG A 5 5.07 -15.76 16.00
N TYR A 6 5.70 -15.01 15.12
CA TYR A 6 7.00 -14.40 15.33
C TYR A 6 6.90 -12.91 15.08
N GLU A 7 7.64 -12.16 15.87
CA GLU A 7 7.84 -10.74 15.66
C GLU A 7 9.33 -10.51 15.45
N THR A 8 9.68 -9.85 14.36
CA THR A 8 11.04 -9.41 14.10
C THR A 8 11.08 -7.88 14.09
N ALA A 9 11.79 -7.32 15.07
CA ALA A 9 12.12 -5.91 15.12
C ALA A 9 13.42 -5.66 14.37
N ILE A 10 13.42 -4.69 13.47
CA ILE A 10 14.56 -4.33 12.61
C ILE A 10 14.88 -2.85 12.84
N LEU A 11 16.16 -2.56 13.08
CA LEU A 11 16.69 -1.20 13.14
C LEU A 11 17.50 -0.94 11.89
N PHE A 12 16.99 -0.06 11.03
CA PHE A 12 17.69 0.39 9.83
C PHE A 12 18.56 1.60 10.12
N ASP A 13 19.66 1.72 9.38
CA ASP A 13 20.51 2.91 9.40
C ASP A 13 19.72 4.15 8.97
N PRO A 14 19.86 5.29 9.66
CA PRO A 14 19.12 6.51 9.34
C PRO A 14 19.51 7.13 8.01
N GLU A 15 20.68 6.80 7.45
CA GLU A 15 21.12 7.30 6.15
C GLU A 15 20.60 6.46 4.97
N LEU A 16 19.98 5.30 5.24
CA LEU A 16 19.39 4.51 4.17
C LEU A 16 18.14 5.18 3.60
N PRO A 17 18.03 5.28 2.27
CA PRO A 17 16.84 5.81 1.63
C PRO A 17 15.63 4.90 1.90
N GLU A 18 14.46 5.51 1.98
CA GLU A 18 13.20 4.82 2.29
C GLU A 18 12.86 3.74 1.25
N ASP A 19 13.18 4.00 -0.02
CA ASP A 19 12.93 3.08 -1.13
C ASP A 19 13.66 1.73 -0.92
N THR A 20 14.94 1.77 -0.57
CA THR A 20 15.72 0.57 -0.25
C THR A 20 15.19 -0.17 0.98
N ARG A 21 14.70 0.54 2.00
CA ARG A 21 14.05 -0.11 3.16
C ARG A 21 12.77 -0.82 2.76
N LYS A 22 11.93 -0.19 1.93
CA LYS A 22 10.69 -0.79 1.42
C LYS A 22 10.96 -2.00 0.53
N GLU A 23 11.96 -1.91 -0.35
CA GLU A 23 12.40 -3.04 -1.18
C GLU A 23 12.87 -4.21 -0.31
N PHE A 24 13.63 -3.93 0.75
CA PHE A 24 14.07 -4.94 1.69
C PHE A 24 12.90 -5.61 2.44
N LEU A 25 11.91 -4.82 2.88
CA LEU A 25 10.69 -5.35 3.50
C LEU A 25 9.86 -6.21 2.52
N GLY A 26 9.82 -5.83 1.24
CA GLY A 26 9.21 -6.63 0.18
C GLY A 26 9.93 -7.96 -0.04
N LYS A 27 11.26 -7.95 -0.07
CA LYS A 27 12.09 -9.15 -0.14
C LYS A 27 11.84 -10.09 1.05
N LEU A 28 11.81 -9.54 2.27
CA LEU A 28 11.49 -10.32 3.47
C LEU A 28 10.09 -10.94 3.40
N SER A 29 9.09 -10.19 2.92
CA SER A 29 7.73 -10.68 2.75
C SER A 29 7.67 -11.83 1.73
N GLY A 30 8.43 -11.74 0.63
CA GLY A 30 8.55 -12.82 -0.35
C GLY A 30 9.22 -14.08 0.20
N ILE A 31 10.25 -13.94 1.03
CA ILE A 31 10.90 -15.07 1.72
C ILE A 31 9.91 -15.75 2.66
N VAL A 32 9.19 -14.98 3.48
CA VAL A 32 8.18 -15.53 4.40
C VAL A 32 7.12 -16.33 3.62
N ALA A 33 6.61 -15.79 2.51
CA ALA A 33 5.66 -16.48 1.65
C ALA A 33 6.24 -17.77 1.03
N GLY A 34 7.50 -17.75 0.60
CA GLY A 34 8.19 -18.92 0.01
C GLY A 34 8.33 -20.10 0.98
N TYR A 35 8.48 -19.83 2.28
CA TYR A 35 8.59 -20.86 3.32
C TYR A 35 7.24 -21.23 3.98
N LYS A 36 6.11 -20.98 3.29
CA LYS A 36 4.75 -21.21 3.80
C LYS A 36 4.44 -20.46 5.10
N GLY A 37 5.05 -19.28 5.29
CA GLY A 37 4.67 -18.33 6.31
C GLY A 37 3.72 -17.27 5.77
N GLU A 38 3.00 -16.59 6.66
CA GLU A 38 2.11 -15.48 6.31
C GLU A 38 2.51 -14.23 7.10
N VAL A 39 2.64 -13.09 6.43
CA VAL A 39 2.89 -11.80 7.09
C VAL A 39 1.54 -11.24 7.57
N LEU A 40 1.37 -11.07 8.89
CA LEU A 40 0.13 -10.51 9.44
C LEU A 40 0.14 -8.98 9.43
N LYS A 41 1.28 -8.38 9.78
CA LYS A 41 1.38 -6.93 9.94
C LYS A 41 2.82 -6.45 9.76
N ILE A 42 2.96 -5.29 9.12
CA ILE A 42 4.19 -4.51 9.09
C ILE A 42 3.88 -3.18 9.79
N ASP A 43 4.63 -2.86 10.83
CA ASP A 43 4.44 -1.64 11.61
C ASP A 43 5.74 -0.82 11.54
N ASP A 44 5.70 0.32 10.85
CA ASP A 44 6.83 1.22 10.72
C ASP A 44 6.70 2.37 11.74
N TRP A 45 7.69 2.47 12.62
CA TRP A 45 7.73 3.48 13.69
C TRP A 45 8.50 4.74 13.28
N GLY A 46 9.06 4.76 12.07
CA GLY A 46 9.89 5.84 11.59
C GLY A 46 11.21 5.98 12.36
N ASN A 47 11.79 7.19 12.28
CA ASN A 47 13.08 7.50 12.89
C ASN A 47 12.93 7.75 14.40
N ARG A 48 13.72 7.05 15.22
CA ARG A 48 13.76 7.24 16.69
C ARG A 48 15.20 7.34 17.20
N LYS A 49 15.36 8.10 18.28
CA LYS A 49 16.63 8.29 18.96
C LYS A 49 16.98 7.06 19.81
N LEU A 50 18.21 6.56 19.66
CA LEU A 50 18.77 5.46 20.43
C LEU A 50 19.28 5.96 21.79
N ALA A 51 19.19 5.12 22.82
CA ALA A 51 19.73 5.45 24.15
C ALA A 51 21.26 5.54 24.18
N TYR A 52 21.92 4.73 23.33
CA TYR A 52 23.36 4.73 23.12
C TYR A 52 23.65 4.53 21.62
N PRO A 53 24.81 5.01 21.13
CA PRO A 53 25.12 4.91 19.72
C PRO A 53 25.39 3.45 19.31
N ILE A 54 24.77 3.02 18.21
CA ILE A 54 25.01 1.71 17.59
C ILE A 54 25.73 1.95 16.26
N ARG A 55 26.92 1.36 16.07
CA ARG A 55 27.77 1.60 14.87
C ARG A 55 27.96 3.10 14.55
N LYS A 56 28.14 3.93 15.59
CA LYS A 56 28.27 5.41 15.52
C LYS A 56 26.99 6.17 15.09
N ARG A 57 25.83 5.51 15.06
CA ARG A 57 24.53 6.14 14.83
C ARG A 57 23.80 6.38 16.15
N SER A 58 23.26 7.59 16.33
CA SER A 58 22.45 7.95 17.50
C SER A 58 20.94 7.82 17.24
N ASN A 59 20.54 7.61 15.99
CA ASN A 59 19.15 7.44 15.57
C ASN A 59 19.05 6.20 14.67
N ALA A 60 17.86 5.61 14.57
CA ALA A 60 17.57 4.49 13.68
C ALA A 60 16.10 4.50 13.25
N PHE A 61 15.81 3.95 12.07
CA PHE A 61 14.44 3.67 11.68
C PHE A 61 14.00 2.32 12.23
N TYR A 62 12.87 2.30 12.93
CA TYR A 62 12.32 1.10 13.56
C TYR A 62 11.20 0.53 12.72
N THR A 63 11.31 -0.74 12.36
CA THR A 63 10.24 -1.47 11.68
C THR A 63 10.02 -2.81 12.35
N PHE A 64 8.76 -3.14 12.61
CA PHE A 64 8.33 -4.40 13.20
C PHE A 64 7.59 -5.23 12.14
N LEU A 65 8.03 -6.47 11.97
CA LEU A 65 7.44 -7.43 11.06
C LEU A 65 6.81 -8.55 11.88
N LEU A 66 5.49 -8.69 11.79
CA LEU A 66 4.75 -9.77 12.42
C LEU A 66 4.37 -10.82 11.38
N TYR A 67 4.76 -12.07 11.60
CA TYR A 67 4.50 -13.16 10.68
C TYR A 67 4.21 -14.48 11.40
N THR A 68 3.49 -15.36 10.72
CA THR A 68 3.29 -16.75 11.13
C THR A 68 4.23 -17.65 10.35
N GLY A 69 4.69 -18.72 10.98
CA GLY A 69 5.54 -19.67 10.29
C GLY A 69 6.05 -20.81 11.15
N SER A 70 6.84 -21.67 10.50
CA SER A 70 7.68 -22.66 11.18
C SER A 70 9.04 -22.05 11.53
N ARG A 71 9.83 -22.75 12.36
CA ARG A 71 11.17 -22.30 12.75
C ARG A 71 12.10 -22.02 11.57
N GLY A 72 11.98 -22.80 10.49
CA GLY A 72 12.77 -22.59 9.27
C GLY A 72 12.56 -21.22 8.61
N VAL A 73 11.37 -20.63 8.73
CA VAL A 73 11.09 -19.28 8.21
C VAL A 73 11.94 -18.26 8.96
N VAL A 74 12.04 -18.39 10.29
CA VAL A 74 12.80 -17.48 11.14
C VAL A 74 14.28 -17.52 10.79
N GLU A 75 14.85 -18.72 10.63
CA GLU A 75 16.28 -18.87 10.28
C GLU A 75 16.62 -18.20 8.95
N GLU A 76 15.74 -18.31 7.96
CA GLU A 76 15.94 -17.69 6.65
C GLU A 76 15.75 -16.17 6.66
N VAL A 77 14.77 -15.68 7.42
CA VAL A 77 14.60 -14.23 7.65
C VAL A 77 15.83 -13.65 8.35
N GLU A 78 16.31 -14.28 9.42
CA GLU A 78 17.53 -13.83 10.13
C GLU A 78 18.77 -13.89 9.24
N ARG A 79 18.90 -14.91 8.40
CA ARG A 79 20.01 -15.04 7.45
C ARG A 79 20.02 -13.88 6.45
N ASN A 80 18.87 -13.54 5.87
CA ASN A 80 18.75 -12.43 4.92
C ASN A 80 19.03 -11.07 5.59
N ILE A 81 18.55 -10.87 6.81
CA ILE A 81 18.84 -9.67 7.62
C ILE A 81 20.35 -9.52 7.87
N LYS A 82 21.06 -10.62 8.17
CA LYS A 82 22.52 -10.58 8.41
C LYS A 82 23.32 -10.28 7.15
N ILE A 83 22.84 -10.71 5.98
CA ILE A 83 23.50 -10.49 4.69
C ILE A 83 23.26 -9.05 4.20
N SER A 84 22.13 -8.46 4.54
CA SER A 84 21.81 -7.10 4.15
C SER A 84 22.71 -6.09 4.84
N GLU A 85 23.35 -5.25 4.04
CA GLU A 85 23.96 -4.03 4.53
C GLU A 85 22.86 -3.03 4.93
N GLY A 86 23.17 -2.13 5.87
CA GLY A 86 22.23 -1.11 6.31
C GLY A 86 21.34 -1.45 7.51
N ILE A 87 21.48 -2.65 8.07
CA ILE A 87 20.80 -3.03 9.31
C ILE A 87 21.76 -2.86 10.49
N LEU A 88 21.33 -2.08 11.48
CA LEU A 88 22.09 -1.82 12.69
C LEU A 88 21.94 -2.96 13.70
N ARG A 89 20.69 -3.43 13.88
CA ARG A 89 20.33 -4.50 14.80
C ARG A 89 19.02 -5.15 14.40
N HIS A 90 18.86 -6.41 14.78
CA HIS A 90 17.57 -7.11 14.69
C HIS A 90 17.31 -7.88 15.99
N LEU A 91 16.04 -8.14 16.27
CA LEU A 91 15.62 -9.01 17.36
C LEU A 91 14.40 -9.79 16.88
N THR A 92 14.48 -11.11 16.91
CA THR A 92 13.33 -11.98 16.65
C THR A 92 12.82 -12.57 17.96
N THR A 93 11.52 -12.47 18.19
CA THR A 93 10.87 -13.01 19.38
C THR A 93 9.69 -13.90 18.99
N LEU A 94 9.39 -14.89 19.83
CA LEU A 94 8.17 -15.68 19.72
C LEU A 94 7.03 -14.85 20.31
N HIS A 95 6.04 -14.50 19.49
CA HIS A 95 4.89 -13.76 19.95
C HIS A 95 3.89 -14.71 20.64
N THR A 96 4.08 -14.92 21.94
CA THR A 96 3.23 -15.82 22.76
C THR A 96 2.01 -15.13 23.36
N ALA A 97 1.98 -13.79 23.37
CA ALA A 97 0.84 -13.04 23.88
C ALA A 97 -0.37 -13.17 22.93
N GLU A 98 -1.58 -13.09 23.49
CA GLU A 98 -2.83 -13.10 22.74
C GLU A 98 -2.84 -11.94 21.72
N TRP A 99 -2.49 -12.25 20.47
CA TRP A 99 -2.63 -11.33 19.35
C TRP A 99 -4.12 -11.14 19.07
N LYS A 100 -4.65 -10.00 19.53
CA LYS A 100 -5.94 -9.47 19.10
C LYS A 100 -5.65 -8.59 17.89
N PRO A 101 -5.99 -9.00 16.66
CA PRO A 101 -5.93 -8.06 15.55
C PRO A 101 -6.87 -6.92 15.91
N LYS A 102 -6.37 -5.68 15.95
CA LYS A 102 -7.27 -4.52 15.99
C LYS A 102 -7.86 -4.36 14.59
N VAL A 103 -8.82 -5.22 14.27
CA VAL A 103 -9.77 -5.04 13.17
C VAL A 103 -10.89 -4.13 13.66
N GLU A 104 -10.53 -2.89 14.00
CA GLU A 104 -11.46 -1.83 14.40
C GLU A 104 -10.76 -0.53 13.94
N ALA A 105 -10.92 -0.03 12.71
CA ALA A 105 -12.15 0.49 12.17
C ALA A 105 -12.04 0.69 10.64
N ALA A 106 -12.28 -0.36 9.85
CA ALA A 106 -12.55 -0.23 8.41
C ALA A 106 -13.40 -1.36 7.81
N VAL A 107 -14.02 -2.23 8.63
CA VAL A 107 -14.97 -3.26 8.15
C VAL A 107 -16.25 -3.20 8.98
N SER A 108 -17.02 -2.16 8.68
CA SER A 108 -18.45 -1.97 8.92
C SER A 108 -18.73 -0.76 8.02
N LEU A 109 -19.07 -0.93 6.75
CA LEU A 109 -20.33 -1.48 6.27
C LEU A 109 -20.09 -2.20 4.93
N GLU A 110 -20.29 -3.51 4.89
CA GLU A 110 -20.73 -4.15 3.65
C GLU A 110 -22.10 -4.75 3.98
N GLY A 111 -23.13 -3.96 3.66
CA GLY A 111 -24.51 -4.42 3.57
C GLY A 111 -24.73 -4.84 2.13
N ASP A 112 -24.90 -6.14 1.96
CA ASP A 112 -25.14 -6.89 0.74
C ASP A 112 -26.35 -6.39 -0.10
N ALA A 113 -26.09 -6.25 -1.41
CA ALA A 113 -26.92 -6.49 -2.59
C ALA A 113 -28.27 -5.72 -2.84
N PRO A 114 -28.78 -5.65 -4.09
CA PRO A 114 -28.23 -6.13 -5.37
C PRO A 114 -28.04 -5.03 -6.44
N ALA A 115 -27.16 -5.31 -7.40
CA ALA A 115 -27.30 -4.73 -8.73
C ALA A 115 -28.60 -5.26 -9.35
N GLU A 116 -29.60 -4.39 -9.48
CA GLU A 116 -30.70 -4.64 -10.41
C GLU A 116 -30.46 -3.91 -11.74
N PRO A 117 -30.43 -4.66 -12.85
CA PRO A 117 -30.22 -4.14 -14.20
C PRO A 117 -31.47 -3.40 -14.68
N GLY A 118 -31.33 -2.10 -14.92
CA GLY A 118 -32.35 -1.31 -15.60
C GLY A 118 -32.50 -1.73 -17.06
N THR A 119 -33.48 -2.57 -17.34
CA THR A 119 -34.09 -2.78 -18.66
C THR A 119 -35.55 -3.19 -18.38
N PRO A 120 -36.60 -2.68 -19.06
CA PRO A 120 -36.64 -2.23 -20.46
C PRO A 120 -37.38 -0.88 -20.74
N ALA A 121 -37.19 -0.34 -21.95
CA ALA A 121 -38.04 0.66 -22.64
C ALA A 121 -39.53 0.20 -22.71
N PRO A 122 -40.54 0.93 -23.26
CA PRO A 122 -40.54 2.22 -24.00
C PRO A 122 -41.72 3.18 -23.68
N GLU A 123 -41.59 4.49 -23.90
CA GLU A 123 -42.75 5.33 -24.29
C GLU A 123 -42.29 6.38 -25.30
N THR A 124 -42.46 6.03 -26.58
CA THR A 124 -42.67 7.01 -27.65
C THR A 124 -44.18 7.19 -27.74
N PRO A 125 -44.69 8.40 -27.60
CA PRO A 125 -45.37 9.05 -28.72
C PRO A 125 -44.94 10.52 -28.76
N ALA A 126 -44.91 11.25 -29.86
CA ALA A 126 -45.32 11.12 -31.23
C ALA A 126 -44.60 12.28 -31.95
N PRO A 127 -44.56 12.26 -33.29
CA PRO A 127 -43.59 12.97 -34.13
C PRO A 127 -44.01 14.42 -34.38
N GLU A 128 -43.05 15.33 -34.56
CA GLU A 128 -43.24 16.51 -35.44
C GLU A 128 -41.90 17.22 -35.67
N ALA A 129 -41.20 16.80 -36.73
CA ALA A 129 -40.74 17.78 -37.72
C ALA A 129 -41.89 17.88 -38.74
N PRO A 130 -42.19 19.04 -39.37
CA PRO A 130 -41.20 19.98 -39.94
C PRO A 130 -41.58 21.49 -39.97
N ALA A 131 -40.56 22.37 -40.00
CA ALA A 131 -40.43 23.64 -40.76
C ALA A 131 -41.55 24.73 -40.72
N PRO A 132 -41.36 25.94 -41.27
CA PRO A 132 -40.17 26.78 -41.52
C PRO A 132 -40.32 28.12 -40.72
N GLU A 133 -39.37 29.06 -40.66
CA GLU A 133 -39.28 30.20 -41.59
C GLU A 133 -38.24 31.19 -41.01
N ALA A 134 -37.40 31.72 -41.89
CA ALA A 134 -36.39 32.75 -41.64
C ALA A 134 -37.03 34.17 -41.75
N PRO A 135 -36.30 35.27 -41.99
CA PRO A 135 -35.07 35.81 -41.38
C PRO A 135 -35.26 37.29 -40.93
N ALA A 136 -34.30 37.86 -40.17
CA ALA A 136 -33.94 39.29 -40.28
C ALA A 136 -32.56 39.55 -39.63
N PRO A 137 -31.76 40.52 -40.12
CA PRO A 137 -30.34 40.31 -40.36
C PRO A 137 -29.40 41.37 -39.73
N GLU A 138 -28.12 41.26 -40.11
CA GLU A 138 -27.02 42.25 -40.06
C GLU A 138 -26.29 42.41 -38.71
N THR A 139 -24.95 42.42 -38.62
CA THR A 139 -23.90 42.79 -39.59
C THR A 139 -22.62 41.95 -39.38
N PRO A 140 -21.80 41.74 -40.44
CA PRO A 140 -20.59 40.94 -40.42
C PRO A 140 -19.35 41.73 -40.01
N LYS A 141 -18.36 41.06 -39.40
CA LYS A 141 -16.96 41.52 -39.36
C LYS A 141 -16.03 40.35 -39.60
N THR A 142 -15.43 40.36 -40.78
CA THR A 142 -14.33 39.52 -41.27
C THR A 142 -13.52 40.44 -42.19
N PRO A 143 -12.21 40.23 -42.46
CA PRO A 143 -11.31 39.18 -41.99
C PRO A 143 -9.99 39.71 -41.39
N ALA A 144 -9.20 38.78 -40.85
CA ALA A 144 -7.74 38.86 -40.70
C ALA A 144 -7.03 38.97 -42.08
N PRO A 145 -5.68 39.00 -42.16
CA PRO A 145 -4.96 37.72 -42.21
C PRO A 145 -3.51 37.85 -41.61
N PRO A 146 -2.49 37.01 -41.94
CA PRO A 146 -1.77 36.19 -40.95
C PRO A 146 -0.23 36.39 -40.98
N ALA A 147 0.47 35.57 -40.19
CA ALA A 147 1.88 35.14 -40.24
C ALA A 147 2.86 35.74 -41.28
N GLU A 148 4.04 36.19 -40.85
CA GLU A 148 5.38 35.61 -41.12
C GLU A 148 6.51 36.57 -40.64
N ALA A 149 7.65 35.97 -40.24
CA ALA A 149 8.99 36.54 -39.98
C ALA A 149 9.23 37.45 -38.76
#